data_AF-A0A2S9FQK1-F1
#
_entry.id   AF-A0A2S9FQK1-F1
#
_cell.length_a   1.000
_cell.length_b   1.000
_cell.length_c   1.000
_cell.angle_alpha   90.00
_cell.angle_beta   90.00
_cell.angle_gamma   90.00
#
_symmetry.space_group_name_H-M   'P 1'
#
loop_
_entity.id
_entity.type
_entity.pdbx_description
1 polymer ?
#
loop_
_entity_poly.entity_id
_entity_poly.type
_entity_poly.pdbx_seq_one_letter_code
_entity_poly.pdbx_strand_id
1 'polypeptide(L)'
;TQRMPNSAAMKAFFVYDEPFWRAEGLNGQLISDVGPARMSNDTCIQGDDHGVILMFLEGEQARTHGHWSEEERRAALTAELVRHFGDKAAHPLHYIDGEWGS
;
A
#
# COMPACT_ATOMS: atom_id res chain seq x y z
N THR A 1 -28.98 -20.45 10.64
CA THR A 1 -28.42 -19.75 9.46
C THR A 1 -27.04 -19.24 9.83
N GLN A 2 -25.98 -19.73 9.20
CA GLN A 2 -24.60 -19.28 9.47
C GLN A 2 -24.35 -17.96 8.74
N ARG A 3 -23.87 -16.93 9.45
CA ARG A 3 -23.28 -15.73 8.85
C ARG A 3 -21.78 -15.99 8.69
N MET A 4 -21.27 -15.95 7.46
CA MET A 4 -19.85 -15.76 7.21
C MET A 4 -19.67 -14.26 6.94
N PRO A 5 -19.16 -13.47 7.89
CA PRO A 5 -18.88 -12.06 7.61
C PRO A 5 -17.79 -11.97 6.53
N ASN A 6 -17.96 -11.06 5.57
CA ASN A 6 -16.90 -10.75 4.62
C ASN A 6 -15.67 -10.25 5.40
N SER A 7 -14.49 -10.70 5.00
CA SER A 7 -13.25 -10.11 5.49
C SER A 7 -13.14 -8.68 4.93
N ALA A 8 -12.77 -7.73 5.78
CA ALA A 8 -12.47 -6.36 5.36
C ALA A 8 -11.07 -6.31 4.74
N ALA A 9 -10.97 -5.73 3.55
CA ALA A 9 -9.69 -5.52 2.88
C ALA A 9 -9.67 -4.17 2.17
N MET A 10 -8.53 -3.50 2.17
CA MET A 10 -8.27 -2.30 1.39
C MET A 10 -6.97 -2.47 0.62
N LYS A 11 -6.93 -1.92 -0.59
CA LYS A 11 -5.74 -1.91 -1.44
C LYS A 11 -5.37 -0.47 -1.75
N ALA A 12 -4.09 -0.17 -1.73
CA ALA A 12 -3.56 1.12 -2.14
C ALA A 12 -2.40 0.93 -3.13
N PHE A 13 -2.42 1.66 -4.22
CA PHE A 13 -1.38 1.68 -5.24
C PHE A 13 -0.62 3.00 -5.17
N PHE A 14 0.70 2.89 -5.16
CA PHE A 14 1.63 4.01 -5.28
C PHE A 14 2.43 3.85 -6.55
N VAL A 15 2.33 4.85 -7.43
CA VAL A 15 3.06 4.88 -8.70
C VAL A 15 4.21 5.88 -8.59
N TYR A 16 5.39 5.47 -9.01
CA TYR A 16 6.64 6.24 -9.04
C TYR A 16 7.17 6.29 -10.47
N ASP A 17 8.08 7.22 -10.72
CA ASP A 17 8.80 7.37 -11.99
C ASP A 17 9.64 6.14 -12.33
N GLU A 18 10.24 5.50 -11.33
CA GLU A 18 11.03 4.28 -11.46
C GLU A 18 10.80 3.33 -10.27
N PRO A 19 11.05 2.00 -10.40
CA PRO A 19 11.05 1.07 -9.27
C PRO A 19 12.31 1.24 -8.40
N PHE A 20 12.47 2.42 -7.80
CA PHE A 20 13.72 2.85 -7.14
C PHE A 20 14.22 1.89 -6.06
N TRP A 21 13.32 1.18 -5.37
CA TRP A 21 13.68 0.18 -4.35
C TRP A 21 14.56 -0.94 -4.91
N ARG A 22 14.43 -1.28 -6.21
CA ARG A 22 15.25 -2.31 -6.86
C ARG A 22 16.72 -1.90 -6.95
N ALA A 23 17.01 -0.60 -7.07
CA ALA A 23 18.38 -0.09 -7.09
C ALA A 23 19.09 -0.30 -5.73
N GLU A 24 18.33 -0.45 -4.65
CA GLU A 24 18.82 -0.78 -3.32
C GLU A 24 18.78 -2.29 -3.02
N GLY A 25 18.50 -3.13 -4.03
CA GLY A 25 18.43 -4.58 -3.88
C GLY A 25 17.16 -5.10 -3.20
N LEU A 26 16.15 -4.25 -3.04
CA LEU A 26 14.85 -4.62 -2.46
C LEU A 26 13.89 -5.11 -3.54
N ASN A 27 12.92 -5.94 -3.15
CA ASN A 27 11.92 -6.52 -4.05
C ASN A 27 10.52 -5.87 -3.91
N GLY A 28 10.41 -4.76 -3.18
CA GLY A 28 9.15 -4.05 -2.93
C GLY A 28 8.19 -4.76 -1.96
N GLN A 29 8.63 -5.85 -1.31
CA GLN A 29 7.86 -6.51 -0.26
C GLN A 29 8.19 -5.93 1.12
N LEU A 30 7.16 -5.52 1.84
CA LEU A 30 7.21 -5.27 3.29
C LEU A 30 6.23 -6.20 3.99
N ILE A 31 6.51 -6.53 5.25
CA ILE A 31 5.55 -7.10 6.20
C ILE A 31 5.67 -6.27 7.47
N SER A 32 4.57 -5.68 7.94
CA SER A 32 4.57 -4.82 9.13
C SER A 32 3.51 -5.24 10.14
N ASP A 33 3.87 -5.18 11.42
CA ASP A 33 2.98 -5.36 12.56
C ASP A 33 2.43 -4.02 13.09
N VAL A 34 3.16 -2.93 12.88
CA VAL A 34 2.76 -1.55 13.27
C VAL A 34 1.57 -1.03 12.45
N GLY A 35 1.53 -1.26 11.14
CA GLY A 35 0.51 -0.74 10.22
C GLY A 35 0.74 0.71 9.78
N PRO A 36 -0.17 1.27 8.97
CA PRO A 36 -1.51 0.73 8.65
C PRO A 36 -1.52 -0.45 7.66
N ALA A 37 -0.56 -0.59 6.75
CA ALA A 37 -0.48 -1.74 5.86
C ALA A 37 0.13 -2.96 6.57
N ARG A 38 -0.33 -4.16 6.19
CA ARG A 38 0.24 -5.41 6.66
C ARG A 38 1.30 -5.96 5.72
N MET A 39 1.12 -5.74 4.43
CA MET A 39 2.08 -6.15 3.42
C MET A 39 2.10 -5.21 2.23
N SER A 40 3.19 -5.24 1.48
CA SER A 40 3.29 -4.65 0.15
C SER A 40 3.86 -5.62 -0.87
N ASN A 41 3.66 -5.32 -2.14
CA ASN A 41 4.26 -6.03 -3.26
C ASN A 41 4.63 -5.07 -4.38
N ASP A 42 5.78 -5.30 -5.00
CA ASP A 42 6.09 -4.79 -6.33
C ASP A 42 5.08 -5.36 -7.34
N THR A 43 4.35 -4.47 -8.00
CA THR A 43 3.37 -4.79 -9.03
C THR A 43 3.69 -3.99 -10.31
N CYS A 44 4.98 -3.74 -10.59
CA CYS A 44 5.38 -3.04 -11.81
C CYS A 44 4.92 -3.81 -13.05
N ILE A 45 4.50 -3.06 -14.08
CA ILE A 45 4.03 -3.64 -15.34
C ILE A 45 5.24 -3.93 -16.22
N GLN A 46 5.29 -5.13 -16.82
CA GLN A 46 6.39 -5.49 -17.71
C GLN A 46 6.42 -4.58 -18.95
N GLY A 47 7.56 -3.94 -19.20
CA GLY A 47 7.74 -3.01 -20.32
C GLY A 47 7.31 -1.57 -20.02
N ASP A 48 6.86 -1.30 -18.79
CA ASP A 48 6.67 0.03 -18.24
C ASP A 48 7.82 0.34 -17.27
N ASP A 49 8.39 1.54 -17.36
CA ASP A 49 9.50 1.96 -16.50
C ASP A 49 9.01 2.47 -15.13
N HIS A 50 7.71 2.73 -14.98
CA HIS A 50 7.15 3.19 -13.71
C HIS A 50 7.25 2.14 -12.60
N GLY A 51 7.60 2.60 -11.40
CA GLY A 51 7.51 1.80 -10.19
C GLY A 51 6.08 1.71 -9.70
N VAL A 52 5.57 0.52 -9.37
CA VAL A 52 4.28 0.35 -8.71
C VAL A 52 4.41 -0.49 -7.44
N ILE A 53 4.07 0.10 -6.29
CA ILE A 53 3.89 -0.64 -5.03
C ILE A 53 2.40 -0.75 -4.72
N LEU A 54 1.94 -1.98 -4.52
CA LEU A 54 0.64 -2.29 -3.96
C LEU A 54 0.80 -2.54 -2.44
N MET A 55 0.00 -1.87 -1.61
CA MET A 55 -0.12 -2.12 -0.18
C MET A 55 -1.48 -2.74 0.15
N PHE A 56 -1.50 -3.67 1.09
CA PHE A 56 -2.71 -4.30 1.61
C PHE A 56 -2.95 -3.93 3.06
N LEU A 57 -4.16 -3.48 3.35
CA LEU A 57 -4.71 -3.41 4.70
C LEU A 57 -5.74 -4.51 4.83
N GLU A 58 -5.65 -5.29 5.90
CA GLU A 58 -6.50 -6.47 6.09
C GLU A 58 -7.08 -6.49 7.50
N GLY A 59 -8.29 -7.04 7.62
CA GLY A 59 -8.95 -7.26 8.90
C GLY A 59 -9.16 -5.96 9.66
N GLU A 60 -8.56 -5.85 10.84
CA GLU A 60 -8.75 -4.68 11.71
C GLU A 60 -8.14 -3.41 11.13
N GLN A 61 -7.03 -3.55 10.40
CA GLN A 61 -6.41 -2.40 9.76
C GLN A 61 -7.32 -1.81 8.69
N ALA A 62 -7.93 -2.67 7.85
CA ALA A 62 -8.90 -2.24 6.85
C ALA A 62 -10.15 -1.61 7.48
N ARG A 63 -10.71 -2.20 8.55
CA ARG A 63 -11.88 -1.65 9.25
C ARG A 63 -11.61 -0.29 9.90
N THR A 64 -10.45 -0.14 10.53
CA THR A 64 -10.13 1.12 11.23
C THR A 64 -9.78 2.21 10.22
N HIS A 65 -8.87 1.92 9.30
CA HIS A 65 -8.29 2.92 8.41
C HIS A 65 -9.14 3.17 7.16
N GLY A 66 -9.98 2.22 6.74
CA GLY A 66 -10.90 2.40 5.62
C GLY A 66 -11.93 3.51 5.85
N HIS A 67 -12.23 3.83 7.12
CA HIS A 67 -13.13 4.93 7.50
C HIS A 67 -12.47 6.31 7.53
N TRP A 68 -11.14 6.40 7.38
CA TRP A 68 -10.44 7.68 7.29
C TRP A 68 -10.73 8.35 5.94
N SER A 69 -10.44 9.65 5.83
CA SER A 69 -10.41 10.33 4.55
C SER A 69 -9.29 9.79 3.65
N GLU A 70 -9.43 9.93 2.33
CA GLU A 70 -8.37 9.54 1.38
C GLU A 70 -7.03 10.23 1.67
N GLU A 71 -7.07 11.49 2.11
CA GLU A 71 -5.87 12.26 2.48
C GLU A 71 -5.15 11.66 3.70
N GLU A 72 -5.89 11.30 4.74
CA GLU A 72 -5.33 10.66 5.94
C GLU A 72 -4.73 9.29 5.61
N ARG A 73 -5.42 8.49 4.79
CA ARG A 73 -4.93 7.18 4.34
C ARG A 73 -3.67 7.31 3.50
N ARG A 74 -3.66 8.25 2.54
CA ARG A 74 -2.49 8.57 1.72
C ARG A 74 -1.30 8.94 2.59
N ALA A 75 -1.48 9.88 3.51
CA ALA A 75 -0.40 10.36 4.38
C ALA A 75 0.19 9.22 5.24
N ALA A 76 -0.66 8.40 5.86
CA ALA A 76 -0.21 7.31 6.72
C ALA A 76 0.50 6.19 5.95
N LEU A 77 -0.02 5.81 4.77
CA LEU A 77 0.60 4.80 3.92
C LEU A 77 1.91 5.30 3.28
N THR A 78 1.97 6.57 2.88
CA THR A 78 3.23 7.20 2.43
C THR A 78 4.27 7.19 3.55
N ALA A 79 3.90 7.54 4.79
CA ALA A 79 4.82 7.51 5.92
C ALA A 79 5.35 6.09 6.19
N GLU A 80 4.52 5.06 6.00
CA GLU A 80 4.96 3.67 6.10
C GLU A 80 5.95 3.30 4.99
N LEU A 81 5.68 3.68 3.73
CA LEU A 81 6.63 3.43 2.64
C LEU A 81 7.96 4.16 2.86
N VAL A 82 7.94 5.41 3.33
CA VAL A 82 9.16 6.17 3.65
C VAL A 82 9.98 5.48 4.75
N ARG A 83 9.32 4.96 5.79
CA ARG A 83 10.00 4.23 6.87
C ARG A 83 10.76 3.01 6.38
N HIS A 84 10.31 2.36 5.30
CA HIS A 84 10.88 1.09 4.80
C HIS A 84 11.74 1.24 3.55
N PHE A 85 11.41 2.18 2.66
CA PHE A 85 12.05 2.37 1.35
C PHE A 85 12.77 3.72 1.22
N GLY A 86 12.75 4.55 2.27
CA GLY A 86 13.44 5.84 2.32
C GLY A 86 12.68 6.99 1.63
N ASP A 87 13.33 8.16 1.60
CA ASP A 87 12.71 9.44 1.23
C ASP A 87 12.12 9.47 -0.19
N LYS A 88 12.65 8.65 -1.12
CA LYS A 88 12.08 8.54 -2.47
C LYS A 88 10.60 8.12 -2.45
N ALA A 89 10.19 7.32 -1.45
CA ALA A 89 8.80 6.91 -1.30
C ALA A 89 7.83 8.05 -0.92
N ALA A 90 8.34 9.22 -0.49
CA ALA A 90 7.52 10.38 -0.15
C ALA A 90 6.89 11.06 -1.38
N HIS A 91 7.33 10.70 -2.59
CA HIS A 91 7.02 11.43 -3.82
C HIS A 91 6.37 10.54 -4.89
N PRO A 92 5.23 9.87 -4.60
CA PRO A 92 4.51 9.14 -5.64
C PRO A 92 3.92 10.12 -6.68
N LEU A 93 4.02 9.75 -7.95
CA LEU A 93 3.32 10.41 -9.05
C LEU A 93 1.80 10.27 -8.88
N HIS A 94 1.36 9.08 -8.50
CA HIS A 94 -0.05 8.78 -8.26
C HIS A 94 -0.24 7.93 -7.02
N TYR A 95 -1.36 8.19 -6.34
CA TYR A 95 -1.89 7.38 -5.26
C TYR A 95 -3.35 7.09 -5.55
N ILE A 96 -3.74 5.83 -5.47
CA ILE A 96 -5.12 5.37 -5.67
C ILE A 96 -5.39 4.26 -4.66
N ASP A 97 -6.48 4.34 -3.91
CA ASP A 97 -6.90 3.27 -3.00
C ASP A 97 -8.38 2.90 -3.14
N GLY A 98 -8.74 1.79 -2.53
CA GLY A 98 -10.11 1.29 -2.56
C GLY A 98 -10.36 0.14 -1.61
N GLU A 99 -11.56 0.12 -1.04
CA GLU A 99 -12.05 -0.94 -0.18
C GLU A 99 -12.67 -2.08 -0.99
N TRP A 100 -12.50 -3.31 -0.50
CA TRP A 100 -13.11 -4.51 -1.02
C TRP A 100 -13.88 -5.21 0.11
N GLY A 101 -15.15 -5.55 -0.15
CA GLY A 101 -15.96 -6.36 0.77
C GLY A 101 -17.14 -5.67 1.45
N SER A 102 -17.52 -4.46 1.02
CA SER A 102 -18.79 -3.82 1.39
C SER A 102 -20.00 -4.59 0.90
#